data_AF-A0A5B0RWV7-F1
#
_entry.id   AF-A0A5B0RWV7-F1
#
_cell.length_a   1.000
_cell.length_b   1.000
_cell.length_c   1.000
_cell.angle_alpha   90.00
_cell.angle_beta   90.00
_cell.angle_gamma   90.00
#
_symmetry.space_group_name_H-M   'P 1'
#
loop_
_entity.id
_entity.type
_entity.pdbx_description
1 polymer ?
#
loop_
_entity_poly.entity_id
_entity_poly.type
_entity_poly.pdbx_seq_one_letter_code
_entity_poly.pdbx_strand_id
1 'polypeptide(L)'
;MDESNVLDSGFLERMNTLLANAEVPGLFEGDEHAALMTACKEGAQRDGVMLDSPDELYRWFTQQVAKNLHVVFTMNPPENGLASRAATSPALFN
;
A
#
# COMPACT_ATOMS: atom_id res chain seq x y z
N MET A 1 -8.20 8.64 -12.05
CA MET A 1 -8.76 8.83 -10.70
C MET A 1 -8.95 10.32 -10.53
N ASP A 2 -10.21 10.76 -10.53
CA ASP A 2 -10.58 12.17 -10.62
C ASP A 2 -10.31 12.88 -9.29
N GLU A 3 -9.87 14.14 -9.34
CA GLU A 3 -9.35 14.93 -8.21
C GLU A 3 -10.34 15.04 -7.03
N SER A 4 -11.62 14.74 -7.27
CA SER A 4 -12.68 14.67 -6.26
C SER A 4 -12.52 13.54 -5.24
N ASN A 5 -11.73 12.49 -5.51
CA ASN A 5 -11.50 11.40 -4.56
C ASN A 5 -10.35 11.66 -3.57
N VAL A 6 -9.55 12.71 -3.79
CA VAL A 6 -8.37 13.07 -2.96
C VAL A 6 -8.76 13.94 -1.75
N LEU A 7 -10.06 14.10 -1.47
CA LEU A 7 -10.57 15.14 -0.58
C LEU A 7 -10.42 14.89 0.93
N ASP A 8 -9.92 13.75 1.37
CA ASP A 8 -9.61 13.52 2.79
C ASP A 8 -8.10 13.40 3.02
N SER A 9 -7.57 14.15 3.98
CA SER A 9 -6.14 14.08 4.36
C SER A 9 -5.73 12.68 4.78
N GLY A 10 -6.67 11.91 5.36
CA GLY A 10 -6.44 10.52 5.72
C GLY A 10 -6.18 9.61 4.51
N PHE A 11 -6.68 9.96 3.31
CA PHE A 11 -6.39 9.19 2.10
C PHE A 11 -4.92 9.34 1.69
N LEU A 12 -4.41 10.58 1.62
CA LEU A 12 -3.01 10.83 1.27
C LEU A 12 -2.05 10.22 2.30
N GLU A 13 -2.41 10.24 3.58
CA GLU A 13 -1.61 9.60 4.63
C GLU A 13 -1.54 8.08 4.45
N ARG A 14 -2.68 7.43 4.18
CA ARG A 14 -2.71 5.98 3.88
C ARG A 14 -1.89 5.65 2.63
N MET A 15 -1.94 6.50 1.59
CA MET A 15 -1.10 6.33 0.40
C MET A 15 0.38 6.52 0.70
N ASN A 16 0.75 7.50 1.53
CA ASN A 16 2.14 7.70 1.94
C ASN A 16 2.68 6.47 2.68
N THR A 17 1.90 5.88 3.59
CA THR A 17 2.29 4.67 4.30
C THR A 17 2.39 3.46 3.36
N LEU A 18 1.46 3.33 2.41
CA LEU A 18 1.50 2.27 1.40
C LEU A 18 2.74 2.37 0.52
N LEU A 19 3.11 3.58 0.08
CA LEU A 19 4.29 3.78 -0.76
C LEU A 19 5.59 3.61 0.03
N ALA A 20 5.61 4.01 1.30
CA ALA A 20 6.80 3.90 2.14
C ALA A 20 7.06 2.46 2.61
N ASN A 21 6.01 1.74 3.00
CA ASN A 21 6.13 0.46 3.71
C ASN A 21 5.55 -0.73 2.95
N ALA A 22 4.96 -0.52 1.77
CA ALA A 22 4.19 -1.52 1.03
C ALA A 22 3.02 -2.12 1.84
N GLU A 23 2.54 -1.39 2.85
CA GLU A 23 1.41 -1.78 3.68
C GLU A 23 0.64 -0.56 4.19
N VAL A 24 -0.60 -0.79 4.62
CA VAL A 24 -1.41 0.21 5.32
C VAL A 24 -1.83 -0.39 6.66
N PRO A 25 -1.35 0.17 7.79
CA PRO A 25 -1.75 -0.28 9.12
C PRO A 25 -3.26 -0.19 9.32
N GLY A 26 -3.84 -1.24 9.91
CA GLY A 26 -5.29 -1.34 10.14
C GLY A 26 -6.12 -1.55 8.87
N LEU A 27 -5.50 -1.84 7.72
CA LEU A 27 -6.24 -2.15 6.48
C LEU A 27 -6.87 -3.54 6.52
N PHE A 28 -6.23 -4.50 7.19
CA PHE A 28 -6.72 -5.86 7.35
C PHE A 28 -6.77 -6.21 8.83
N GLU A 29 -7.96 -6.51 9.35
CA GLU A 29 -8.18 -6.84 10.75
C GLU A 29 -9.11 -8.04 10.91
N GLY A 30 -9.05 -8.72 12.06
CA GLY A 30 -9.93 -9.84 12.40
C GLY A 30 -9.99 -10.91 11.31
N ASP A 31 -11.20 -11.17 10.81
CA ASP A 31 -11.46 -12.20 9.79
C ASP A 31 -10.81 -11.87 8.44
N GLU A 32 -10.67 -10.59 8.08
CA GLU A 32 -10.01 -10.17 6.83
C GLU A 32 -8.51 -10.47 6.88
N HIS A 33 -7.89 -10.25 8.04
CA HIS A 33 -6.49 -10.63 8.24
C HIS A 33 -6.30 -12.15 8.14
N ALA A 34 -7.19 -12.94 8.75
CA ALA A 34 -7.12 -14.41 8.65
C ALA A 34 -7.27 -14.91 7.20
N ALA A 35 -8.18 -14.30 6.43
CA ALA A 35 -8.36 -14.59 5.02
C ALA A 35 -7.11 -14.22 4.19
N LEU A 36 -6.52 -13.05 4.45
CA LEU A 36 -5.27 -12.61 3.82
C LEU A 36 -4.14 -13.62 4.07
N MET A 37 -3.94 -14.04 5.33
CA MET A 37 -2.86 -14.98 5.67
C MET A 37 -3.03 -16.34 4.99
N THR A 38 -4.27 -16.79 4.84
CA THR A 38 -4.59 -18.02 4.10
C THR A 38 -4.21 -17.88 2.62
N ALA A 39 -4.63 -16.79 1.97
CA ALA A 39 -4.29 -16.52 0.58
C ALA A 39 -2.77 -16.34 0.37
N CYS A 40 -2.07 -15.72 1.32
CA CYS A 40 -0.62 -15.57 1.26
C CYS A 40 0.10 -16.92 1.35
N LYS A 41 -0.39 -17.84 2.19
CA LYS A 41 0.17 -19.18 2.31
C LYS A 41 0.03 -19.97 1.01
N GLU A 42 -1.13 -19.91 0.38
CA GLU A 42 -1.37 -20.54 -0.93
C GLU A 42 -0.54 -19.88 -2.03
N GLY A 43 -0.36 -18.55 -1.99
CA GLY A 43 0.52 -17.81 -2.90
C GLY A 43 1.98 -18.23 -2.77
N ALA A 44 2.52 -18.22 -1.55
CA ALA A 44 3.90 -18.61 -1.28
C ALA A 44 4.20 -20.06 -1.71
N GLN A 45 3.27 -20.98 -1.46
CA GLN A 45 3.39 -22.37 -1.92
C GLN A 45 3.45 -22.50 -3.44
N ARG A 46 2.65 -21.72 -4.18
CA ARG A 46 2.70 -21.68 -5.66
C ARG A 46 4.03 -21.16 -6.18
N ASP A 47 4.64 -20.23 -5.46
CA ASP A 47 5.98 -19.70 -5.76
C ASP A 47 7.11 -20.64 -5.29
N GLY A 48 6.77 -21.78 -4.69
CA GLY A 48 7.74 -22.74 -4.17
C GLY A 48 8.44 -22.28 -2.88
N VAL A 49 7.90 -21.27 -2.21
CA VAL A 49 8.43 -20.73 -0.96
C VAL A 49 7.71 -21.38 0.22
N MET A 50 8.46 -22.03 1.10
CA MET A 50 7.92 -22.55 2.36
C MET A 50 8.07 -21.49 3.45
N LEU A 51 6.95 -21.06 4.02
CA LEU A 51 6.89 -20.08 5.11
C LEU A 51 6.07 -20.71 6.23
N ASP A 52 6.67 -20.78 7.43
CA ASP A 52 6.13 -21.55 8.55
C ASP A 52 5.55 -20.65 9.65
N SER A 53 5.87 -19.35 9.62
CA SER A 53 5.35 -18.37 10.56
C SER A 53 4.43 -17.34 9.90
N PRO A 54 3.42 -16.83 10.64
CA PRO A 54 2.61 -15.70 10.20
C PRO A 54 3.45 -14.47 9.83
N ASP A 55 4.53 -14.20 10.58
CA ASP A 55 5.40 -13.06 10.33
C ASP A 55 6.14 -13.17 8.99
N GLU A 56 6.61 -14.37 8.65
CA GLU A 56 7.26 -14.64 7.35
C GLU A 56 6.28 -14.52 6.20
N LEU A 57 5.06 -15.04 6.36
CA LEU A 57 3.98 -14.91 5.38
C LEU A 57 3.64 -13.43 5.12
N TYR A 58 3.53 -12.64 6.19
CA TYR A 58 3.21 -11.23 6.09
C TYR A 58 4.35 -10.43 5.45
N ARG A 59 5.61 -10.75 5.78
CA ARG A 59 6.79 -10.17 5.10
C ARG A 59 6.86 -10.55 3.61
N TRP A 60 6.52 -11.79 3.27
CA TRP A 60 6.44 -12.20 1.87
C TRP A 60 5.35 -11.41 1.15
N PHE A 61 4.19 -11.24 1.77
CA PHE A 61 3.10 -10.44 1.22
C PHE A 61 3.51 -8.99 0.94
N THR A 62 4.12 -8.29 1.90
CA THR A 62 4.57 -6.90 1.70
C THR A 62 5.63 -6.80 0.61
N GLN A 63 6.52 -7.79 0.46
CA GLN A 63 7.45 -7.86 -0.67
C GLN A 63 6.74 -8.04 -2.01
N GLN A 64 5.67 -8.83 -2.07
CA GLN A 64 4.87 -8.97 -3.29
C GLN A 64 4.14 -7.66 -3.62
N VAL A 65 3.60 -6.96 -2.62
CA VAL A 65 3.00 -5.63 -2.83
C VAL A 65 4.03 -4.66 -3.38
N ALA A 66 5.22 -4.56 -2.76
CA ALA A 66 6.28 -3.67 -3.20
C ALA A 66 6.74 -3.94 -4.65
N LYS A 67 6.73 -5.20 -5.08
CA LYS A 67 7.14 -5.60 -6.44
C LYS A 67 6.06 -5.38 -7.51
N ASN A 68 4.79 -5.52 -7.15
CA ASN A 68 3.70 -5.64 -8.11
C ASN A 68 2.71 -4.47 -8.09
N LEU A 69 2.71 -3.64 -7.03
CA LEU A 69 1.82 -2.50 -6.93
C LEU A 69 2.48 -1.23 -7.48
N HIS A 70 1.92 -0.70 -8.56
CA HIS A 70 2.38 0.53 -9.19
C HIS A 70 1.29 1.59 -9.06
N VAL A 71 1.59 2.69 -8.37
CA VAL A 71 0.65 3.79 -8.16
C VAL A 71 1.04 4.96 -9.05
N VAL A 72 0.10 5.46 -9.86
CA VAL A 72 0.30 6.61 -10.74
C VAL A 72 -0.61 7.74 -10.30
N PHE A 73 -0.03 8.85 -9.85
CA PHE A 73 -0.77 10.06 -9.54
C PHE A 73 -0.81 10.97 -10.76
N THR A 74 -2.01 11.31 -11.20
CA THR A 74 -2.25 12.37 -12.17
C THR A 74 -2.73 13.60 -11.41
N MET A 75 -1.92 14.65 -11.37
CA MET A 75 -2.28 15.94 -10.78
C MET A 75 -2.31 16.98 -11.89
N ASN A 76 -3.32 17.83 -11.90
CA ASN A 76 -3.28 19.01 -12.77
C ASN A 76 -2.07 19.89 -12.38
N PRO A 77 -1.42 20.56 -13.35
CA PRO A 77 -0.34 21.48 -13.05
C PRO A 77 -0.83 22.51 -12.03
N PRO A 78 -0.07 22.73 -10.94
CA PRO A 78 -0.59 23.44 -9.79
C PRO A 78 -0.74 24.92 -10.12
N GLU A 79 -1.98 25.39 -10.35
CA GLU A 79 -2.23 26.84 -10.29
C GLU A 79 -2.37 27.32 -8.84
N ASN A 80 -2.91 26.51 -7.90
CA ASN A 80 -3.04 26.90 -6.47
C ASN A 80 -3.26 25.71 -5.50
N GLY A 81 -2.21 24.96 -5.12
CA GLY A 81 -2.19 24.28 -3.81
C GLY A 81 -2.00 22.77 -3.73
N LEU A 82 -2.09 22.00 -4.82
CA LEU A 82 -1.82 20.55 -4.75
C LEU A 82 -0.32 20.22 -4.59
N ALA A 83 0.57 21.03 -5.19
CA ALA A 83 2.01 20.89 -5.00
C ALA A 83 2.43 20.99 -3.54
N SER A 84 1.73 21.82 -2.75
CA SER A 84 2.00 21.95 -1.31
C SER A 84 1.59 20.71 -0.50
N ARG A 85 0.60 19.92 -0.96
CA ARG A 85 0.17 18.68 -0.30
C ARG A 85 0.97 17.46 -0.76
N ALA A 86 1.36 17.43 -2.03
CA ALA A 86 2.36 16.46 -2.48
C ALA A 86 3.66 16.66 -1.68
N ALA A 87 4.09 17.91 -1.45
CA ALA A 87 5.28 18.23 -0.65
C ALA A 87 5.21 17.77 0.81
N THR A 88 4.00 17.54 1.36
CA THR A 88 3.83 16.94 2.70
C THR A 88 3.93 15.41 2.72
N SER A 89 4.11 14.74 1.58
CA SER A 89 4.21 13.28 1.48
C SER A 89 5.54 12.89 0.81
N PRO A 90 6.62 12.70 1.59
CA PRO A 90 7.94 12.38 1.08
C PRO A 90 7.99 11.11 0.21
N ALA A 91 7.13 10.11 0.48
CA ALA A 91 7.12 8.86 -0.28
C ALA A 91 6.54 9.01 -1.71
N LEU A 92 5.89 10.13 -2.03
CA LEU A 92 5.47 10.42 -3.41
C LEU A 92 6.64 10.87 -4.31
N PHE A 93 7.76 11.29 -3.71
CA PHE A 93 8.89 11.89 -4.43
C PHE A 93 10.23 11.14 -4.26
N ASN A 94 10.29 10.14 -3.38
CA ASN A 94 11.46 9.28 -3.17
C ASN A 94 11.36 8.05 -4.07
#